data_AF-A0A7S3NT51-F1
#
_entry.id   AF-A0A7S3NT51-F1
#
_cell.length_a   1.000
_cell.length_b   1.000
_cell.length_c   1.000
_cell.angle_alpha   90.00
_cell.angle_beta   90.00
_cell.angle_gamma   90.00
#
_symmetry.space_group_name_H-M   'P 1'
#
loop_
_entity.id
_entity.type
_entity.pdbx_description
1 polymer ?
#
loop_
_entity_poly.entity_id
_entity_poly.type
_entity_poly.pdbx_seq_one_letter_code
_entity_poly.pdbx_strand_id
1 'polypeptide(L)'
;MVILGFIDDVVALKWKYKLIFPLIASFALILVYDGKTSVIMPIPTRFIFGEVLELGIFYKIYFVMLTIFCTNSINIHAGVNGLEASQSIVICVFTIVHNIIEISRKETQSIYENHIFSLILMIPFLFTSLALLKYNNFPSKIFVG
;
A
#
# COMPACT_ATOMS: atom_id res chain seq x y z
N MET A 1 -1.67 10.65 -3.06
CA MET A 1 -0.45 10.26 -3.80
C MET A 1 -0.53 10.55 -5.30
N VAL A 2 -1.66 10.30 -5.99
CA VAL A 2 -1.78 10.48 -7.46
C VAL A 2 -1.28 11.84 -7.96
N ILE A 3 -1.71 12.96 -7.36
CA ILE A 3 -1.27 14.31 -7.76
C ILE A 3 0.25 14.48 -7.65
N LEU A 4 0.86 13.93 -6.58
CA LEU A 4 2.30 14.03 -6.37
C LEU A 4 3.09 13.18 -7.37
N GLY A 5 2.57 12.01 -7.73
CA GLY A 5 3.13 11.20 -8.82
C GLY A 5 3.10 11.94 -10.14
N PHE A 6 1.94 12.51 -10.50
CA PHE A 6 1.80 13.31 -11.72
C PHE A 6 2.79 14.49 -11.78
N ILE A 7 2.99 15.21 -10.66
CA ILE A 7 3.98 16.30 -10.61
C ILE A 7 5.40 15.75 -10.79
N ASP A 8 5.73 14.59 -10.22
CA ASP A 8 7.05 13.95 -10.42
C ASP A 8 7.29 13.61 -11.90
N ASP A 9 6.28 13.07 -12.58
CA ASP A 9 6.37 12.69 -13.99
C ASP A 9 6.50 13.92 -14.91
N VAL A 10 5.83 15.03 -14.59
CA VAL A 10 5.88 16.27 -15.40
C VAL A 10 7.15 17.08 -15.13
N VAL A 11 7.59 17.19 -13.87
CA VAL A 11 8.65 18.13 -13.44
C VAL A 11 10.00 17.44 -13.26
N ALA A 12 10.05 16.09 -13.27
CA ALA A 12 11.23 15.29 -13.00
C ALA A 12 11.91 15.69 -11.67
N LEU A 13 11.20 15.48 -10.55
CA LEU A 13 11.66 15.92 -9.24
C LEU A 13 12.95 15.21 -8.81
N LYS A 14 13.81 15.92 -8.08
CA LYS A 14 15.00 15.33 -7.46
C LYS A 14 14.60 14.26 -6.43
N TRP A 15 15.42 13.21 -6.30
CA TRP A 15 15.18 12.06 -5.42
C TRP A 15 14.76 12.43 -3.98
N LYS A 16 15.32 13.50 -3.40
CA LYS A 16 14.94 13.98 -2.06
C LYS A 16 13.46 14.32 -1.93
N TYR A 17 12.85 14.85 -2.99
CA TYR A 17 11.43 15.20 -3.02
C TYR A 17 10.54 13.97 -3.19
N LYS A 18 11.05 12.90 -3.82
CA LYS A 18 10.38 11.59 -3.88
C LYS A 18 10.28 10.92 -2.51
N LEU A 19 11.06 11.37 -1.52
CA LEU A 19 10.93 10.96 -0.10
C LEU A 19 10.07 11.93 0.71
N ILE A 20 10.23 13.24 0.51
CA ILE A 20 9.52 14.27 1.29
C ILE A 20 8.03 14.31 0.95
N PHE A 21 7.66 14.20 -0.33
CA PHE A 21 6.26 14.35 -0.73
C PHE A 21 5.36 13.20 -0.25
N PRO A 22 5.78 11.92 -0.33
CA PRO A 22 4.99 10.87 0.28
C PRO A 22 4.90 11.02 1.80
N LEU A 23 5.89 11.59 2.48
CA LEU A 23 5.81 11.87 3.93
C LEU A 23 4.65 12.83 4.26
N ILE A 24 4.49 13.91 3.49
CA ILE A 24 3.38 14.87 3.69
C ILE A 24 2.02 14.19 3.45
N ALA A 25 1.90 13.42 2.38
CA ALA A 25 0.65 12.71 2.09
C ALA A 25 0.36 11.57 3.09
N SER A 26 1.39 10.95 3.68
CA SER A 26 1.24 9.95 4.75
C SER A 26 0.77 10.57 6.06
N PHE A 27 1.03 11.85 6.30
CA PHE A 27 0.62 12.54 7.52
C PHE A 27 -0.90 12.53 7.71
N ALA A 28 -1.66 12.70 6.62
CA ALA A 28 -3.12 12.60 6.65
C ALA A 28 -3.60 11.21 7.12
N LEU A 29 -2.91 10.14 6.73
CA LEU A 29 -3.23 8.78 7.18
C LEU A 29 -2.96 8.59 8.67
N ILE A 30 -1.85 9.15 9.19
CA ILE A 30 -1.53 9.08 10.61
C ILE A 30 -2.55 9.83 11.47
N LEU A 31 -3.02 10.99 11.01
CA LEU A 31 -3.98 11.81 11.77
C LEU A 31 -5.33 11.09 11.97
N VAL A 32 -5.73 10.26 11.01
CA VAL A 32 -6.98 9.48 11.07
C VAL A 32 -6.78 8.12 11.73
N TYR A 33 -5.53 7.70 11.97
CA TYR A 33 -5.24 6.41 12.57
C TYR A 33 -5.56 6.39 14.08
N ASP A 34 -6.59 5.65 14.44
CA ASP A 34 -7.05 5.41 15.82
C ASP A 34 -6.74 3.99 16.32
N GLY A 35 -6.02 3.20 15.52
CA GLY A 35 -5.69 1.80 15.83
C GLY A 35 -4.60 1.62 16.89
N LYS A 36 -4.38 0.35 17.27
CA LYS A 36 -3.35 -0.03 18.25
C LYS A 36 -1.93 0.15 17.69
N THR A 37 -1.04 0.69 18.50
CA THR A 37 0.41 0.81 18.20
C THR A 37 1.24 -0.41 18.62
N SER A 38 0.57 -1.47 19.09
CA SER A 38 1.15 -2.77 19.40
C SER A 38 1.31 -3.63 18.15
N VAL A 39 2.43 -4.35 18.04
CA VAL A 39 2.69 -5.31 16.95
C VAL A 39 2.86 -6.71 17.50
N ILE A 40 2.29 -7.70 16.80
CA ILE A 40 2.53 -9.11 17.08
C ILE A 40 3.91 -9.48 16.53
N MET A 41 4.80 -9.94 17.39
CA MET A 41 6.17 -10.23 17.01
C MET A 41 6.28 -11.55 16.22
N PRO A 42 7.13 -11.59 15.16
CA PRO A 42 7.44 -12.84 14.45
C PRO A 42 7.96 -13.92 15.40
N ILE A 43 7.56 -15.17 15.17
CA ILE A 43 7.89 -16.32 16.04
C ILE A 43 9.38 -16.37 16.44
N PRO A 44 10.36 -16.19 15.52
CA PRO A 44 11.77 -16.24 15.89
C PRO A 44 12.21 -15.13 16.85
N THR A 45 11.46 -14.03 16.97
CA THR A 45 11.83 -12.86 17.79
C THR A 45 11.12 -12.80 19.14
N ARG A 46 10.11 -13.66 19.35
CA ARG A 46 9.26 -13.65 20.56
C ARG A 46 10.04 -13.92 21.84
N PHE A 47 11.15 -14.67 21.77
CA PHE A 47 11.97 -14.95 22.95
C PHE A 47 12.66 -13.71 23.54
N ILE A 48 12.88 -12.66 22.72
CA ILE A 48 13.50 -11.40 23.16
C ILE A 48 12.43 -10.38 23.55
N PHE A 49 11.41 -10.23 22.70
CA PHE A 49 10.48 -9.11 22.76
C PHE A 49 9.10 -9.47 23.31
N GLY A 50 8.84 -10.73 23.61
CA GLY A 50 7.50 -11.24 23.93
C GLY A 50 6.62 -11.42 22.68
N GLU A 51 5.37 -11.82 22.88
CA GLU A 51 4.43 -12.07 21.78
C GLU A 51 3.87 -10.77 21.16
N VAL A 52 3.65 -9.77 22.01
CA VAL A 52 3.10 -8.46 21.63
C VAL A 52 4.03 -7.38 22.15
N LEU A 53 4.50 -6.51 21.25
CA LEU A 53 5.38 -5.40 21.58
C LEU A 53 4.67 -4.08 21.32
N GLU A 54 4.62 -3.21 22.34
CA GLU A 54 4.07 -1.86 22.22
C GLU A 54 5.14 -0.90 21.67
N LEU A 55 4.94 -0.38 20.46
CA LEU A 55 5.91 0.48 19.79
C LEU A 55 5.65 1.98 19.98
N GLY A 56 4.41 2.37 20.31
CA GLY A 56 4.01 3.77 20.46
C GLY A 56 4.38 4.63 19.23
N ILE A 57 5.21 5.66 19.43
CA ILE A 57 5.62 6.57 18.34
C ILE A 57 6.38 5.87 17.22
N PHE A 58 7.14 4.82 17.54
CA PHE A 58 7.90 4.07 16.53
C PHE A 58 6.98 3.34 15.55
N TYR A 59 5.76 2.97 15.95
CA TYR A 59 4.75 2.43 15.04
C TYR A 59 4.36 3.47 13.98
N LYS A 60 4.16 4.74 14.39
CA LYS A 60 3.79 5.82 13.48
C LYS A 60 4.92 6.14 12.50
N ILE A 61 6.18 6.13 12.97
CA ILE A 61 7.35 6.27 12.11
C ILE A 61 7.40 5.12 11.09
N TYR A 62 7.24 3.88 11.55
CA TYR A 62 7.16 2.71 10.68
C TYR A 62 6.04 2.85 9.63
N PHE A 63 4.85 3.30 10.02
CA PHE A 63 3.71 3.47 9.11
C PHE A 63 4.01 4.50 7.99
N VAL A 64 4.68 5.60 8.32
CA VAL A 64 5.17 6.56 7.29
C VAL A 64 6.17 5.91 6.36
N MET A 65 7.16 5.22 6.93
CA MET A 65 8.19 4.54 6.15
C MET A 65 7.59 3.46 5.24
N LEU A 66 6.58 2.73 5.70
CA LEU A 66 5.86 1.74 4.92
C LEU A 66 5.17 2.40 3.71
N THR A 67 4.53 3.56 3.92
CA THR A 67 3.85 4.28 2.83
C THR A 67 4.84 4.79 1.78
N ILE A 68 5.99 5.34 2.21
CA ILE A 68 7.09 5.76 1.32
C ILE A 68 7.66 4.54 0.57
N PHE A 69 7.87 3.43 1.27
CA PHE A 69 8.39 2.20 0.69
C PHE A 69 7.46 1.67 -0.39
N CYS A 70 6.16 1.55 -0.14
CA CYS A 70 5.21 1.01 -1.11
C CYS A 70 5.21 1.76 -2.44
N THR A 71 5.24 3.10 -2.43
CA THR A 71 5.25 3.87 -3.69
C THR A 71 6.59 3.76 -4.42
N ASN A 72 7.71 3.81 -3.70
CA ASN A 72 9.02 3.74 -4.33
C ASN A 72 9.36 2.32 -4.81
N SER A 73 8.95 1.27 -4.09
CA SER A 73 9.25 -0.13 -4.43
C SER A 73 8.64 -0.55 -5.77
N ILE A 74 7.40 -0.13 -6.05
CA ILE A 74 6.78 -0.37 -7.37
C ILE A 74 7.51 0.43 -8.44
N ASN A 75 7.83 1.71 -8.16
CA ASN A 75 8.48 2.59 -9.14
C ASN A 75 9.91 2.15 -9.52
N ILE A 76 10.66 1.52 -8.61
CA ILE A 76 12.00 0.97 -8.94
C ILE A 76 11.92 -0.41 -9.62
N HIS A 77 10.82 -1.14 -9.42
CA HIS A 77 10.56 -2.43 -10.05
C HIS A 77 9.68 -2.26 -11.30
N ALA A 78 10.17 -1.44 -12.23
CA ALA A 78 9.45 -0.91 -13.38
C ALA A 78 10.31 -1.00 -14.66
N GLY A 79 9.75 -0.58 -15.80
CA GLY A 79 10.49 -0.46 -17.06
C GLY A 79 10.33 -1.63 -18.04
N VAL A 80 9.40 -2.55 -17.77
CA VAL A 80 8.99 -3.60 -18.71
C VAL A 80 7.48 -3.49 -18.93
N ASN A 81 7.06 -3.53 -20.20
CA ASN A 81 5.66 -3.41 -20.63
C ASN A 81 4.70 -4.26 -19.77
N GLY A 82 3.81 -3.59 -19.03
CA GLY A 82 2.79 -4.24 -18.21
C GLY A 82 3.22 -4.62 -16.79
N LEU A 83 4.49 -4.45 -16.41
CA LEU A 83 5.03 -4.95 -15.13
C LEU A 83 4.44 -4.22 -13.91
N GLU A 84 4.40 -2.90 -13.96
CA GLU A 84 3.92 -2.01 -12.89
C GLU A 84 2.43 -2.24 -12.60
N ALA A 85 1.61 -2.29 -13.65
CA ALA A 85 0.19 -2.57 -13.54
C ALA A 85 -0.08 -4.01 -13.09
N SER A 86 0.64 -5.00 -13.65
CA SER A 86 0.42 -6.42 -13.32
C SER A 86 0.79 -6.75 -11.88
N GLN A 87 1.94 -6.31 -11.37
CA GLN A 87 2.33 -6.57 -9.98
C GLN A 87 1.34 -5.95 -8.99
N SER A 88 0.85 -4.74 -9.30
CA SER A 88 -0.16 -4.04 -8.49
C SER A 88 -1.50 -4.79 -8.49
N ILE A 89 -1.92 -5.32 -9.64
CA ILE A 89 -3.12 -6.16 -9.75
C ILE A 89 -2.96 -7.44 -8.93
N VAL A 90 -1.82 -8.12 -9.02
CA VAL A 90 -1.57 -9.35 -8.24
C VAL A 90 -1.70 -9.07 -6.75
N ILE A 91 -1.02 -8.04 -6.23
CA ILE A 91 -1.10 -7.62 -4.82
C ILE A 91 -2.56 -7.31 -4.43
N CYS A 92 -3.29 -6.59 -5.28
CA CYS A 92 -4.69 -6.25 -5.04
C CYS A 92 -5.59 -7.49 -4.97
N VAL A 93 -5.43 -8.45 -5.88
CA VAL A 93 -6.23 -9.70 -5.88
C VAL A 93 -5.97 -10.50 -4.61
N PHE A 94 -4.71 -10.68 -4.20
CA PHE A 94 -4.39 -11.37 -2.95
C PHE A 94 -4.98 -10.64 -1.73
N THR A 95 -4.97 -9.31 -1.73
CA THR A 95 -5.58 -8.50 -0.65
C THR A 95 -7.11 -8.68 -0.61
N ILE A 96 -7.78 -8.71 -1.78
CA ILE A 96 -9.22 -8.97 -1.87
C ILE A 96 -9.55 -10.37 -1.34
N VAL A 97 -8.80 -11.39 -1.76
CA VAL A 97 -8.99 -12.78 -1.30
C VAL A 97 -8.80 -12.85 0.23
N HIS A 98 -7.75 -12.22 0.76
CA HIS A 98 -7.53 -12.15 2.20
C HIS A 98 -8.70 -11.50 2.94
N ASN A 99 -9.20 -10.35 2.45
CA ASN A 99 -10.35 -9.67 3.04
C ASN A 99 -11.61 -10.56 3.06
N ILE A 100 -11.89 -11.29 1.98
CA ILE A 100 -13.04 -12.20 1.89
C ILE A 100 -12.93 -13.34 2.90
N ILE A 101 -11.73 -13.91 3.05
CA ILE A 101 -11.46 -14.97 4.03
C ILE A 101 -11.71 -14.45 5.45
N GLU A 102 -11.13 -13.30 5.81
CA GLU A 102 -11.26 -12.73 7.16
C GLU A 102 -12.69 -12.28 7.50
N ILE A 103 -13.42 -11.73 6.53
CA ILE A 103 -14.86 -11.44 6.68
C ILE A 103 -15.65 -12.70 7.01
N SER A 104 -15.30 -13.83 6.36
CA SER A 104 -15.99 -15.11 6.56
C SER A 104 -15.73 -15.71 7.94
N ARG A 105 -14.61 -15.36 8.58
CA ARG A 105 -14.22 -15.84 9.92
C ARG A 105 -14.99 -15.15 11.05
N LYS A 106 -15.58 -13.97 10.81
CA LYS A 106 -16.45 -13.23 11.74
C LYS A 106 -15.87 -13.06 13.16
N GLU A 107 -14.58 -12.75 13.28
CA GLU A 107 -13.90 -12.70 14.59
C GLU A 107 -14.40 -11.54 15.47
N THR A 108 -14.46 -10.31 14.96
CA THR A 108 -14.92 -9.12 15.71
C THR A 108 -15.54 -8.10 14.76
N GLN A 109 -16.52 -7.33 15.24
CA GLN A 109 -17.21 -6.30 14.45
C GLN A 109 -16.23 -5.27 13.85
N SER A 110 -15.24 -4.82 14.61
CA SER A 110 -14.22 -3.87 14.12
C SER A 110 -13.33 -4.45 13.02
N ILE A 111 -12.94 -5.72 13.14
CA ILE A 111 -12.16 -6.42 12.11
C ILE A 111 -12.98 -6.55 10.83
N TYR A 112 -14.25 -6.92 10.96
CA TYR A 112 -15.18 -7.00 9.84
C TYR A 112 -15.29 -5.65 9.10
N GLU A 113 -15.51 -4.56 9.81
CA GLU A 113 -15.62 -3.21 9.24
C GLU A 113 -14.33 -2.79 8.50
N ASN A 114 -13.16 -3.10 9.07
CA ASN A 114 -11.87 -2.82 8.44
C ASN A 114 -11.69 -3.56 7.11
N HIS A 115 -12.06 -4.84 7.04
CA HIS A 115 -11.95 -5.61 5.79
C HIS A 115 -12.97 -5.17 4.74
N ILE A 116 -14.18 -4.75 5.16
CA ILE A 116 -15.17 -4.15 4.25
C ILE A 116 -14.64 -2.82 3.69
N PHE A 117 -14.10 -1.95 4.54
CA PHE A 117 -13.48 -0.70 4.09
C PHE A 117 -12.34 -0.95 3.10
N SER A 118 -11.47 -1.93 3.38
CA SER A 118 -10.42 -2.34 2.46
C SER A 118 -10.98 -2.80 1.11
N LEU A 119 -12.04 -3.62 1.08
CA LEU A 119 -12.68 -4.03 -0.17
C LEU A 119 -13.26 -2.86 -0.98
N ILE A 120 -13.86 -1.87 -0.31
CA ILE A 120 -14.40 -0.66 -0.97
C ILE A 120 -13.31 0.09 -1.74
N LEU A 121 -12.06 0.07 -1.26
CA LEU A 121 -10.91 0.68 -1.95
C LEU A 121 -10.28 -0.25 -2.99
N MET A 122 -10.13 -1.53 -2.68
CA MET A 122 -9.44 -2.50 -3.54
C MET A 122 -10.22 -2.83 -4.82
N ILE A 123 -11.55 -2.93 -4.76
CA ILE A 123 -12.36 -3.31 -5.92
C ILE A 123 -12.26 -2.26 -7.05
N PRO A 124 -12.48 -0.95 -6.81
CA PRO A 124 -12.26 0.07 -7.82
C PRO A 124 -10.82 0.12 -8.33
N PHE A 125 -9.84 -0.06 -7.43
CA PHE A 125 -8.43 -0.10 -7.80
C PHE A 125 -8.12 -1.25 -8.76
N LEU A 126 -8.68 -2.44 -8.53
CA LEU A 126 -8.53 -3.59 -9.42
C LEU A 126 -9.06 -3.29 -10.82
N PHE A 127 -10.31 -2.81 -10.94
CA PHE A 127 -10.93 -2.59 -12.24
C PHE A 127 -10.29 -1.46 -13.04
N THR A 128 -9.89 -0.37 -12.36
CA THR A 128 -9.16 0.72 -13.01
C THR A 128 -7.76 0.28 -13.44
N SER A 129 -7.06 -0.53 -12.64
CA SER A 129 -5.76 -1.10 -13.01
C SER A 129 -5.86 -2.10 -14.16
N LEU A 130 -6.91 -2.93 -14.21
CA LEU A 130 -7.16 -3.84 -15.34
C LEU A 130 -7.42 -3.06 -16.64
N ALA A 131 -8.16 -1.95 -16.56
CA ALA A 131 -8.37 -1.07 -17.70
C ALA A 131 -7.05 -0.44 -18.18
N LEU A 132 -6.19 0.00 -17.25
CA LEU A 132 -4.85 0.50 -17.56
C LEU A 132 -3.96 -0.58 -18.20
N LEU A 133 -3.93 -1.78 -17.62
CA LEU A 133 -3.15 -2.92 -18.12
C LEU A 133 -3.56 -3.28 -19.55
N LYS A 134 -4.83 -3.17 -19.93
CA LYS A 134 -5.28 -3.42 -21.31
C LYS A 134 -4.52 -2.59 -22.36
N TYR A 135 -4.11 -1.37 -22.02
CA TYR A 135 -3.34 -0.49 -22.90
C TYR A 135 -1.83 -0.50 -22.61
N ASN A 136 -1.44 -0.86 -21.39
CA ASN A 136 -0.04 -0.93 -20.97
C ASN A 136 0.60 -2.31 -21.19
N ASN A 137 -0.16 -3.37 -21.45
CA ASN A 137 0.38 -4.71 -21.73
C ASN A 137 1.18 -4.76 -23.04
N PHE A 138 2.10 -5.71 -23.17
CA PHE A 138 2.96 -5.85 -24.34
C PHE A 138 2.17 -6.16 -25.63
N PRO A 139 2.44 -5.44 -26.75
CA PRO A 139 3.26 -4.22 -26.85
C PRO A 139 2.50 -2.99 -26.32
N SER A 140 3.13 -2.23 -25.41
CA SER A 140 2.47 -1.12 -24.71
C SER A 140 2.10 0.01 -25.65
N LYS A 141 0.86 0.52 -25.49
CA LYS A 141 0.36 1.71 -26.18
C LYS A 141 0.52 2.97 -25.31
N ILE A 142 0.52 2.80 -24.00
CA ILE A 142 0.71 3.86 -22.99
C ILE A 142 1.63 3.36 -21.87
N PHE A 143 2.27 4.30 -21.19
CA PHE A 143 2.98 4.08 -19.94
C PHE A 143 2.13 4.54 -18.75
N VAL A 144 2.39 3.96 -17.58
CA VAL A 144 1.58 4.18 -16.36
C VAL A 144 1.96 5.44 -15.60
N GLY A 145 3.20 5.88 -15.75
CA GLY A 145 3.77 7.16 -15.33
C GLY A 145 4.49 7.79 -16.51
#